data_AF-F0W2T5-F1
#
_entry.id   AF-F0W2T5-F1
#
_cell.length_a   1.000
_cell.length_b   1.000
_cell.length_c   1.000
_cell.angle_alpha   90.00
_cell.angle_beta   90.00
_cell.angle_gamma   90.00
#
_symmetry.space_group_name_H-M   'P 1'
#
loop_
_entity.id
_entity.type
_entity.pdbx_description
1 polymer ?
#
loop_
_entity_poly.entity_id
_entity_poly.type
_entity_poly.pdbx_seq_one_letter_code
_entity_poly.pdbx_strand_id
1 'polypeptide(L)' 'MQLQANLTLKKGKIICNACKAKLGSWNWHGIKCSCNQFIKPSFQLVPSRTEQRNVR' A
#
# COMPACT_ATOMS: atom_id res chain seq x y z
N MET A 1 5.40 -14.62 -24.15
CA MET A 1 5.05 -14.62 -22.71
C MET A 1 6.22 -14.06 -21.92
N GLN A 2 6.20 -12.79 -21.51
CA GLN A 2 6.94 -12.22 -20.37
C GLN A 2 6.78 -10.69 -20.42
N LEU A 3 5.64 -10.20 -19.90
CA LEU A 3 5.39 -8.76 -19.67
C LEU A 3 5.02 -8.49 -18.20
N GLN A 4 5.19 -9.49 -17.32
CA GLN A 4 4.75 -9.39 -15.92
C GLN A 4 5.86 -9.02 -14.93
N ALA A 5 7.12 -8.93 -15.37
CA ALA A 5 8.23 -8.59 -14.47
C ALA A 5 8.20 -7.11 -14.01
N ASN A 6 7.85 -6.17 -14.90
CA ASN A 6 7.91 -4.74 -14.59
C ASN A 6 6.71 -4.20 -13.79
N LEU A 7 5.54 -4.82 -13.90
CA LEU A 7 4.34 -4.40 -13.16
C LEU A 7 4.43 -4.73 -11.67
N THR A 8 5.17 -5.78 -11.30
CA THR A 8 5.39 -6.18 -9.90
C THR A 8 6.30 -5.19 -9.17
N LEU A 9 7.23 -4.52 -9.88
CA LEU A 9 8.06 -3.47 -9.27
C LEU A 9 7.27 -2.20 -8.92
N LYS A 10 6.05 -2.04 -9.45
CA LYS A 10 5.24 -0.82 -9.30
C LYS A 10 4.07 -0.96 -8.32
N LYS A 11 3.97 -2.08 -7.62
CA LYS A 11 2.98 -2.33 -6.55
C LYS A 11 3.53 -3.32 -5.52
N GLY A 12 3.11 -3.24 -4.27
CA GLY A 12 3.62 -4.15 -3.24
C GLY A 12 2.86 -4.10 -1.93
N LYS A 13 3.41 -4.81 -0.94
CA LYS A 13 2.88 -4.88 0.44
C LYS A 13 3.74 -4.03 1.36
N ILE A 14 3.10 -3.42 2.36
CA ILE A 14 3.78 -2.78 3.50
C ILE A 14 3.77 -3.81 4.62
N ILE A 15 4.95 -4.14 5.14
CA ILE A 15 5.15 -5.20 6.12
C ILE A 15 5.91 -4.62 7.32
N CYS A 16 5.53 -5.03 8.53
CA CYS A 16 6.29 -4.69 9.73
C CYS A 16 7.63 -5.44 9.74
N ASN A 17 8.74 -4.74 9.93
CA ASN A 17 10.06 -5.37 9.94
C ASN A 17 10.27 -6.30 11.15
N ALA A 18 9.60 -6.03 12.28
CA ALA A 18 9.71 -6.84 13.50
C ALA A 18 8.85 -8.11 13.43
N CYS A 19 7.52 -7.98 13.33
CA CYS A 19 6.60 -9.12 13.41
C CYS A 19 6.20 -9.71 12.06
N LYS A 20 6.69 -9.16 10.94
CA LYS A 20 6.34 -9.56 9.56
C LYS A 20 4.84 -9.50 9.22
N ALA A 21 4.03 -8.87 10.06
CA ALA A 21 2.61 -8.66 9.78
C ALA A 21 2.42 -7.69 8.59
N LYS A 22 1.40 -7.96 7.76
CA LYS A 22 1.00 -7.06 6.68
C LYS A 22 0.28 -5.86 7.28
N LEU A 23 0.89 -4.68 7.14
CA LEU A 23 0.32 -3.40 7.57
C LEU A 23 -0.50 -2.75 6.47
N GLY A 24 -0.23 -3.10 5.21
CA GLY A 24 -0.85 -2.39 4.09
C GLY A 24 -0.36 -2.82 2.71
N SER A 25 -0.62 -1.96 1.74
CA SER A 25 -0.17 -2.10 0.35
C SER A 25 0.10 -0.74 -0.28
N TRP A 26 0.93 -0.75 -1.33
CA TRP A 26 1.26 0.44 -2.11
C TRP A 26 1.13 0.15 -3.61
N ASN A 27 0.85 1.19 -4.39
CA ASN A 27 0.78 1.13 -5.85
C ASN A 27 1.18 2.48 -6.45
N TRP A 28 2.24 2.48 -7.27
CA TRP A 28 2.74 3.69 -7.94
C TRP A 28 1.82 4.18 -9.06
N HIS A 29 1.09 3.28 -9.72
CA HIS A 29 0.06 3.66 -10.69
C HIS A 29 -1.22 4.16 -10.02
N GLY A 30 -1.30 4.02 -8.69
CA GLY A 30 -2.43 4.39 -7.85
C GLY A 30 -3.63 3.45 -7.95
N ILE A 31 -4.65 3.73 -7.14
CA ILE A 31 -5.90 2.98 -7.12
C ILE A 31 -7.12 3.90 -6.99
N LYS A 32 -8.31 3.35 -7.28
CA LYS A 32 -9.58 3.97 -6.93
C LYS A 32 -9.87 3.75 -5.45
N CYS A 33 -9.98 4.84 -4.70
CA CYS A 33 -10.37 4.83 -3.29
C CYS A 33 -11.86 4.51 -3.15
N SER A 34 -12.26 4.03 -1.97
CA SER A 34 -13.67 3.81 -1.61
C SER A 34 -14.52 5.09 -1.69
N CYS A 35 -13.90 6.27 -1.57
CA CYS A 35 -14.56 7.56 -1.82
C CYS A 35 -14.72 7.89 -3.32
N ASN A 36 -14.53 6.92 -4.22
CA ASN A 36 -14.51 7.06 -5.67
C ASN A 36 -13.38 7.90 -6.28
N GLN A 37 -12.52 8.52 -5.47
CA GLN A 37 -11.39 9.29 -5.97
C GLN A 37 -10.24 8.38 -6.42
N PHE A 38 -9.59 8.73 -7.52
CA PHE A 38 -8.36 8.05 -7.95
C PHE A 38 -7.15 8.68 -7.25
N ILE A 39 -6.38 7.87 -6.52
CA ILE A 39 -5.23 8.34 -5.72
C ILE A 39 -3.94 7.83 -6.34
N LYS A 40 -3.04 8.73 -6.77
CA LYS A 40 -1.70 8.42 -7.32
C LYS A 40 -0.62 9.29 -6.65
N PRO A 41 0.47 8.69 -6.12
CA PRO A 41 0.61 7.27 -5.79
C PRO A 41 -0.28 6.90 -4.60
N SER A 42 -0.63 5.63 -4.45
CA SER A 42 -1.51 5.19 -3.36
C SER A 42 -0.77 4.33 -2.34
N PHE A 43 -0.96 4.66 -1.06
CA PHE A 43 -0.58 3.86 0.08
C PHE A 43 -1.82 3.59 0.92
N GLN A 44 -2.06 2.33 1.24
CA GLN A 44 -3.21 1.90 2.01
C GLN A 44 -2.72 1.16 3.23
N LEU A 45 -3.14 1.63 4.40
CA LEU A 45 -2.87 0.98 5.67
C LEU A 45 -4.13 0.26 6.15
N VAL A 46 -3.95 -0.83 6.87
CA VAL A 46 -5.01 -1.60 7.50
C VAL A 46 -5.25 -1.02 8.90
N PRO A 47 -6.37 -0.33 9.15
CA PRO A 47 -6.60 0.34 10.44
C PRO A 47 -6.57 -0.62 11.61
N SER A 48 -7.09 -1.85 11.46
CA SER A 48 -7.04 -2.86 12.53
C SER A 48 -5.63 -3.38 12.87
N ARG A 49 -4.61 -2.98 12.11
CA ARG A 49 -3.20 -3.38 12.30
C ARG A 49 -2.27 -2.19 12.49
N THR A 50 -2.80 -0.96 12.54
CA THR A 50 -2.01 0.28 12.62
C THR A 50 -2.69 1.27 13.56
N GLU A 51 -1.90 1.97 14.36
CA GLU A 51 -2.36 3.03 15.25
C GLU A 51 -1.79 4.36 14.77
N GLN A 52 -2.59 5.43 14.81
CA GLN A 52 -2.12 6.78 14.49
C GLN A 52 -1.59 7.45 15.75
N ARG A 53 -0.31 7.82 15.73
CA ARG A 53 0.30 8.64 16.78
C ARG A 53 0.48 10.06 16.26
N ASN A 54 -0.22 11.01 16.85
CA ASN A 54 -0.01 12.44 16.57
C ASN A 54 1.18 12.92 17.41
N VAL A 55 2.33 13.13 16.77
CA VAL A 55 3.51 13.72 17.40
C VAL A 55 3.51 15.19 17.02
N ARG A 56 3.22 16.06 17.98
CA ARG A 56 3.36 17.52 17.82
C ARG A 56 4.83 17.91 17.94
#